data_AF-A0A524IID5-F1
#
_entry.id   AF-A0A524IID5-F1
#
_cell.length_a   1.000
_cell.length_b   1.000
_cell.length_c   1.000
_cell.angle_alpha   90.00
_cell.angle_beta   90.00
_cell.angle_gamma   90.00
#
_symmetry.space_group_name_H-M   'P 1'
#
loop_
_entity.id
_entity.type
_entity.pdbx_description
1 polymer ?
#
loop_
_entity_poly.entity_id
_entity_poly.type
_entity_poly.pdbx_seq_one_letter_code
_entity_poly.pdbx_strand_id
1 'polypeptide(L)'
;LTWLLSPVALALAGLYPFCKRILHIPQFVLGVAFGWGGVMAWAAVRNELEPGTWLLFAATICWAIVYDTIYAIQDREDDVKIGVKSSAILFGSSAWLGVGLAAFFMLLFLSLAGQVGHLGTEYFWGLGFVAVLLGYQVILLRSEVTSSQAFALFKQHCWIGTIVLVGMFFGTL
;
A
#
# COMPACT_ATOMS: atom_id res chain seq x y z
N LEU A 1 15.62 16.26 12.73
CA LEU A 1 14.83 16.22 11.48
C LEU A 1 13.34 15.91 11.70
N THR A 2 12.97 14.84 12.43
CA THR A 2 11.57 14.41 12.63
C THR A 2 10.60 15.48 13.14
N TRP A 3 11.03 16.36 14.04
CA TRP A 3 10.21 17.48 14.53
C TRP A 3 9.78 18.45 13.42
N LEU A 4 10.60 18.62 12.38
CA LEU A 4 10.27 19.47 11.23
C LEU A 4 9.27 18.78 10.29
N LEU A 5 9.19 17.45 10.32
CA LEU A 5 8.28 16.64 9.50
C LEU A 5 6.90 16.44 10.15
N SER A 6 6.78 16.65 11.47
CA SER A 6 5.54 16.42 12.21
C SER A 6 4.37 17.36 11.83
N PRO A 7 4.57 18.63 11.43
CA PRO A 7 3.47 19.46 10.95
C PRO A 7 2.83 18.90 9.68
N VAL A 8 3.64 18.31 8.78
CA VAL A 8 3.15 17.63 7.57
C VAL A 8 2.33 16.41 7.94
N ALA A 9 2.78 15.62 8.91
CA ALA A 9 2.05 14.46 9.41
C ALA A 9 0.67 14.84 9.96
N LEU A 10 0.60 15.91 10.79
CA LEU A 10 -0.65 16.43 11.33
C LEU A 10 -1.59 16.93 10.23
N ALA A 11 -1.07 17.65 9.24
CA ALA A 11 -1.86 18.11 8.10
C ALA A 11 -2.43 16.94 7.30
N LEU A 12 -1.60 15.92 6.99
CA LEU A 12 -2.04 14.73 6.27
C LEU A 12 -3.12 13.94 7.04
N ALA A 13 -2.92 13.72 8.34
CA ALA A 13 -3.88 13.04 9.19
C ALA A 13 -5.21 13.81 9.31
N GLY A 14 -5.14 15.14 9.43
CA GLY A 14 -6.31 16.01 9.49
C GLY A 14 -7.08 16.11 8.18
N LEU A 15 -6.39 16.13 7.04
CA LEU A 15 -7.02 16.26 5.72
C LEU A 15 -7.60 14.94 5.20
N TYR A 16 -6.99 13.80 5.54
CA TYR A 16 -7.39 12.48 5.04
C TYR A 16 -8.91 12.17 5.16
N PRO A 17 -9.59 12.41 6.30
CA PRO A 17 -11.02 12.15 6.43
C PRO A 17 -11.90 12.90 5.43
N PHE A 18 -11.47 14.09 4.98
CA PHE A 18 -12.20 14.92 4.02
C PHE A 18 -12.00 14.45 2.58
N CYS A 19 -10.86 13.82 2.27
CA CYS A 19 -10.52 13.37 0.92
C CYS A 19 -11.50 12.32 0.37
N LYS A 20 -12.10 11.48 1.23
CA LYS A 20 -13.13 10.51 0.82
C LYS A 20 -14.37 11.14 0.17
N ARG A 21 -14.63 12.43 0.42
CA ARG A 21 -15.79 13.15 -0.14
C ARG A 21 -15.48 13.84 -1.48
N ILE A 22 -14.21 13.98 -1.83
CA ILE A 22 -13.77 14.80 -2.96
C ILE A 22 -13.06 13.96 -4.04
N LEU A 23 -12.20 13.03 -3.62
CA LEU A 23 -11.33 12.24 -4.50
C LEU A 23 -11.93 10.87 -4.81
N HIS A 24 -11.72 10.38 -6.03
CA HIS A 24 -12.13 9.04 -6.45
C HIS A 24 -11.12 7.94 -6.03
N ILE A 25 -9.91 8.34 -5.62
CA ILE A 25 -8.85 7.44 -5.14
C ILE A 25 -8.37 7.95 -3.76
N PRO A 26 -9.22 7.90 -2.72
CA PRO A 26 -8.81 8.33 -1.38
C PRO A 26 -7.69 7.44 -0.81
N GLN A 27 -7.49 6.24 -1.37
CA GLN A 27 -6.41 5.32 -1.01
C GLN A 27 -5.01 5.93 -1.20
N PHE A 28 -4.84 6.80 -2.20
CA PHE A 28 -3.56 7.48 -2.42
C PHE A 28 -3.23 8.37 -1.22
N VAL A 29 -4.20 9.16 -0.75
CA VAL A 29 -4.02 10.04 0.42
C VAL A 29 -3.84 9.21 1.69
N LEU A 30 -4.57 8.10 1.85
CA LEU A 30 -4.36 7.15 2.95
C LEU A 30 -2.90 6.67 2.97
N GLY A 31 -2.39 6.23 1.82
CA GLY A 31 -1.02 5.77 1.66
C GLY A 31 0.02 6.85 1.98
N VAL A 32 -0.21 8.09 1.53
CA VAL A 32 0.66 9.23 1.86
C VAL A 32 0.65 9.50 3.36
N ALA A 33 -0.52 9.54 4.00
CA ALA A 33 -0.64 9.80 5.43
C ALA A 33 0.02 8.69 6.27
N PHE A 34 -0.24 7.43 5.94
CA PHE A 34 0.31 6.28 6.66
C PHE A 34 1.82 6.11 6.41
N GLY A 35 2.25 6.20 5.15
CA GLY A 35 3.66 6.09 4.76
C GLY A 35 4.54 7.19 5.35
N TRP A 36 3.99 8.37 5.64
CA TRP A 36 4.74 9.47 6.25
C TRP A 36 5.30 9.11 7.63
N GLY A 37 4.62 8.22 8.36
CA GLY A 37 5.13 7.66 9.62
C GLY A 37 6.47 6.93 9.42
N GLY A 38 6.62 6.20 8.31
CA GLY A 38 7.89 5.55 7.94
C GLY A 38 9.02 6.54 7.65
N VAL A 39 8.71 7.63 6.93
CA VAL A 39 9.66 8.73 6.67
C VAL A 39 10.12 9.38 7.98
N MET A 40 9.18 9.64 8.89
CA MET A 40 9.49 10.20 10.20
C MET A 40 10.31 9.26 11.08
N ALA A 41 10.02 7.96 11.05
CA ALA A 41 10.77 6.94 11.78
C ALA A 41 12.21 6.82 11.25
N TRP A 42 12.39 6.83 9.92
CA TRP A 42 13.72 6.84 9.31
C TRP A 42 14.51 8.08 9.72
N ALA A 43 13.91 9.27 9.60
CA ALA A 43 14.52 10.53 10.01
C ALA A 43 14.84 10.57 11.52
N ALA A 44 14.10 9.84 12.36
CA ALA A 44 14.35 9.80 13.80
C ALA A 44 15.60 8.99 14.14
N VAL A 45 15.86 7.91 13.40
CA VAL A 45 16.99 7.01 13.64
C VAL A 45 18.26 7.47 12.91
N ARG A 46 18.12 7.91 11.65
CA ARG A 46 19.26 8.21 10.76
C ARG A 46 19.60 9.69 10.70
N ASN A 47 18.71 10.57 11.18
CA ASN A 47 18.79 12.03 11.08
C ASN A 47 18.99 12.58 9.64
N GLU A 48 18.73 11.76 8.64
CA GLU A 48 18.83 12.06 7.21
C GLU A 48 17.70 11.34 6.46
N LEU A 49 17.41 11.77 5.23
CA LEU A 49 16.44 11.15 4.33
C LEU A 49 17.18 10.65 3.09
N GLU A 50 17.37 9.34 3.02
CA GLU A 50 18.12 8.70 1.95
C GLU A 50 17.17 8.30 0.80
N PRO A 51 17.68 8.00 -0.41
CA PRO A 51 16.84 7.53 -1.52
C PRO A 51 15.98 6.31 -1.14
N GLY A 52 16.51 5.41 -0.30
CA GLY A 52 15.78 4.24 0.22
C GLY A 52 14.51 4.62 0.99
N THR A 53 14.54 5.72 1.76
CA THR A 53 13.37 6.21 2.50
C THR A 53 12.21 6.56 1.58
N TRP A 54 12.51 7.26 0.47
CA TRP A 54 11.49 7.68 -0.49
C TRP A 54 10.95 6.52 -1.32
N LEU A 55 11.80 5.53 -1.63
CA LEU A 55 11.37 4.30 -2.28
C LEU A 55 10.41 3.49 -1.39
N LEU A 56 10.72 3.35 -0.09
CA LEU A 56 9.81 2.72 0.86
C LEU A 56 8.50 3.52 1.01
N PHE A 57 8.59 4.84 1.06
CA PHE A 57 7.41 5.71 1.10
C PHE A 57 6.52 5.49 -0.14
N ALA A 58 7.09 5.51 -1.35
CA ALA A 58 6.36 5.23 -2.58
C ALA A 58 5.74 3.81 -2.58
N ALA A 59 6.48 2.80 -2.11
CA ALA A 59 5.97 1.45 -1.96
C ALA A 59 4.76 1.38 -1.03
N THR A 60 4.77 2.08 0.11
CA THR A 60 3.63 2.10 1.04
C THR A 60 2.40 2.77 0.45
N ILE A 61 2.56 3.81 -0.37
CA ILE A 61 1.45 4.44 -1.09
C ILE A 61 0.82 3.45 -2.07
N CYS A 62 1.64 2.79 -2.88
CA CYS A 62 1.16 1.76 -3.81
C CYS A 62 0.46 0.63 -3.06
N TRP A 63 1.04 0.16 -1.95
CA TRP A 63 0.44 -0.90 -1.14
C TRP A 63 -0.92 -0.50 -0.56
N ALA A 64 -1.07 0.74 -0.10
CA ALA A 64 -2.36 1.28 0.34
C ALA A 64 -3.40 1.29 -0.77
N ILE A 65 -3.01 1.65 -2.00
CA ILE A 65 -3.91 1.56 -3.15
C ILE A 65 -4.33 0.10 -3.41
N VAL A 66 -3.42 -0.87 -3.29
CA VAL A 66 -3.74 -2.29 -3.47
C VAL A 66 -4.78 -2.75 -2.43
N TYR A 67 -4.44 -2.71 -1.14
CA TYR A 67 -5.30 -3.33 -0.11
C TYR A 67 -6.61 -2.56 0.09
N ASP A 68 -6.58 -1.23 0.02
CA ASP A 68 -7.76 -0.41 0.32
C ASP A 68 -8.71 -0.35 -0.90
N THR A 69 -8.21 -0.64 -2.11
CA THR A 69 -9.08 -0.90 -3.28
C THR A 69 -9.77 -2.26 -3.17
N ILE A 70 -9.07 -3.29 -2.69
CA ILE A 70 -9.67 -4.60 -2.41
C ILE A 70 -10.74 -4.45 -1.32
N TYR A 71 -10.43 -3.71 -0.26
CA TYR A 71 -11.38 -3.40 0.81
C TYR A 71 -12.59 -2.61 0.30
N ALA A 72 -12.41 -1.63 -0.59
CA ALA A 72 -13.51 -0.88 -1.19
C ALA A 72 -14.49 -1.75 -2.01
N ILE A 73 -14.08 -2.94 -2.50
CA ILE A 73 -15.00 -3.89 -3.16
C ILE A 73 -16.00 -4.46 -2.15
N GLN A 74 -15.59 -4.67 -0.90
CA GLN A 74 -16.47 -5.12 0.18
C GLN A 74 -17.58 -4.10 0.45
N ASP A 75 -17.22 -2.82 0.51
CA ASP A 75 -18.10 -1.72 0.89
C ASP A 75 -18.93 -1.18 -0.30
N ARG A 76 -18.75 -1.74 -1.50
CA ARG A 76 -19.33 -1.22 -2.76
C ARG A 76 -20.85 -1.06 -2.70
N GLU A 77 -21.58 -2.05 -2.17
CA GLU A 77 -23.04 -1.99 -2.11
C GLU A 77 -23.54 -0.86 -1.21
N ASP A 78 -22.84 -0.63 -0.10
CA ASP A 78 -23.21 0.40 0.86
C ASP A 78 -22.79 1.78 0.36
N ASP A 79 -21.59 1.92 -0.23
CA ASP A 79 -21.11 3.13 -0.88
C ASP A 79 -22.07 3.63 -1.98
N VAL A 80 -22.65 2.72 -2.76
CA VAL A 80 -23.66 3.04 -3.78
C VAL A 80 -24.94 3.57 -3.14
N LYS A 81 -25.41 3.00 -2.03
CA LYS A 81 -26.63 3.45 -1.33
C LYS A 81 -26.49 4.86 -0.76
N ILE A 82 -25.30 5.22 -0.28
CA ILE A 82 -25.02 6.52 0.34
C ILE A 82 -24.44 7.56 -0.64
N GLY A 83 -24.22 7.18 -1.90
CA GLY A 83 -23.74 8.09 -2.96
C GLY A 83 -22.29 8.55 -2.81
N VAL A 84 -21.44 7.77 -2.15
CA VAL A 84 -20.02 8.09 -1.97
C VAL A 84 -19.20 7.71 -3.22
N LYS A 85 -18.20 8.52 -3.56
CA LYS A 85 -17.28 8.26 -4.67
C LYS A 85 -16.19 7.29 -4.20
N SER A 86 -16.31 6.03 -4.60
CA SER A 86 -15.37 4.96 -4.22
C SER A 86 -14.58 4.45 -5.43
N SER A 87 -13.35 3.99 -5.22
CA SER A 87 -12.52 3.42 -6.30
C SER A 87 -13.16 2.16 -6.89
N ALA A 88 -13.89 1.38 -6.07
CA ALA A 88 -14.63 0.21 -6.54
C ALA A 88 -15.78 0.60 -7.50
N ILE A 89 -16.35 1.79 -7.33
CA ILE A 89 -17.34 2.35 -8.24
C ILE A 89 -16.65 2.89 -9.51
N LEU A 90 -15.53 3.61 -9.36
CA LEU A 90 -14.78 4.16 -10.49
C LEU A 90 -14.22 3.07 -11.41
N PHE A 91 -13.56 2.07 -10.83
CA PHE A 91 -12.93 1.00 -11.59
C PHE A 91 -13.92 -0.10 -11.99
N GLY A 92 -15.00 -0.30 -11.24
CA GLY A 92 -16.02 -1.30 -11.55
C GLY A 92 -15.42 -2.69 -11.81
N SER A 93 -15.70 -3.27 -12.97
CA SER A 93 -15.14 -4.56 -13.42
C SER A 93 -13.63 -4.55 -13.71
N SER A 94 -13.02 -3.36 -13.74
CA SER A 94 -11.58 -3.16 -14.01
C SER A 94 -10.75 -2.93 -12.74
N ALA A 95 -11.32 -3.16 -11.54
CA ALA A 95 -10.59 -3.00 -10.28
C ALA A 95 -9.26 -3.79 -10.24
N TRP A 96 -9.24 -4.97 -10.85
CA TRP A 96 -8.04 -5.80 -10.97
C TRP A 96 -6.88 -5.11 -11.71
N LEU A 97 -7.15 -4.22 -12.68
CA LEU A 97 -6.11 -3.45 -13.38
C LEU A 97 -5.47 -2.43 -12.46
N GLY A 98 -6.28 -1.68 -11.70
CA GLY A 98 -5.79 -0.70 -10.72
C GLY A 98 -4.96 -1.36 -9.63
N VAL A 99 -5.48 -2.45 -9.06
CA VAL A 99 -4.78 -3.27 -8.06
C VAL A 99 -3.50 -3.87 -8.65
N GLY A 100 -3.54 -4.42 -9.86
CA GLY A 100 -2.38 -5.02 -10.52
C GLY A 100 -1.27 -4.01 -10.83
N LEU A 101 -1.63 -2.83 -11.32
CA LEU A 101 -0.67 -1.76 -11.60
C LEU A 101 -0.04 -1.24 -10.30
N ALA A 102 -0.84 -1.02 -9.26
CA ALA A 102 -0.34 -0.60 -7.95
C ALA A 102 0.56 -1.68 -7.31
N ALA A 103 0.20 -2.97 -7.44
CA ALA A 103 1.02 -4.08 -6.95
C ALA A 103 2.36 -4.17 -7.70
N PHE A 104 2.36 -3.96 -9.02
CA PHE A 104 3.59 -3.89 -9.80
C PHE A 104 4.52 -2.78 -9.31
N PHE A 105 4.00 -1.55 -9.15
CA PHE A 105 4.81 -0.43 -8.67
C PHE A 105 5.25 -0.60 -7.21
N MET A 106 4.42 -1.19 -6.36
CA MET A 106 4.80 -1.58 -5.00
C MET A 106 6.03 -2.49 -5.02
N LEU A 107 5.99 -3.58 -5.80
CA LEU A 107 7.10 -4.53 -5.91
C LEU A 107 8.35 -3.89 -6.54
N LEU A 108 8.17 -3.02 -7.53
CA LEU A 108 9.28 -2.26 -8.14
C LEU A 108 9.98 -1.40 -7.10
N PHE A 109 9.24 -0.57 -6.35
CA PHE A 109 9.84 0.31 -5.35
C PHE A 109 10.46 -0.46 -4.18
N LEU A 110 9.85 -1.56 -3.74
CA LEU A 110 10.44 -2.45 -2.73
C LEU A 110 11.74 -3.10 -3.24
N SER A 111 11.78 -3.53 -4.50
CA SER A 111 12.98 -4.12 -5.09
C SER A 111 14.12 -3.09 -5.19
N LEU A 112 13.81 -1.87 -5.65
CA LEU A 112 14.77 -0.77 -5.69
C LEU A 112 15.24 -0.37 -4.29
N ALA A 113 14.35 -0.33 -3.30
CA ALA A 113 14.72 -0.05 -1.91
C ALA A 113 15.68 -1.11 -1.36
N GLY A 114 15.44 -2.39 -1.65
CA GLY A 114 16.36 -3.47 -1.27
C GLY A 114 17.71 -3.38 -1.96
N GLN A 115 17.75 -2.98 -3.23
CA GLN A 115 19.02 -2.76 -3.96
C GLN A 115 19.82 -1.59 -3.38
N VAL A 116 19.18 -0.44 -3.13
CA VAL A 116 19.82 0.73 -2.51
C VAL A 116 20.25 0.44 -1.08
N GLY A 117 19.48 -0.36 -0.35
CA GLY A 117 19.81 -0.82 1.00
C GLY A 117 20.81 -1.98 1.04
N HIS A 118 21.30 -2.45 -0.11
CA HIS A 118 22.22 -3.60 -0.23
C HIS A 118 21.74 -4.86 0.51
N LEU A 119 20.42 -5.14 0.48
CA LEU A 119 19.85 -6.32 1.13
C LEU A 119 20.25 -7.61 0.39
N GLY A 120 20.42 -8.68 1.17
CA GLY A 120 20.75 -10.03 0.70
C GLY A 120 19.65 -10.68 -0.16
N THR A 121 19.98 -11.82 -0.75
CA THR A 121 19.07 -12.57 -1.64
C THR A 121 17.79 -13.06 -0.96
N GLU A 122 17.83 -13.24 0.36
CA GLU A 122 16.74 -13.64 1.24
C GLU A 122 15.57 -12.66 1.15
N TYR A 123 15.87 -11.36 1.10
CA TYR A 123 14.87 -10.31 0.91
C TYR A 123 14.16 -10.47 -0.44
N PHE A 124 14.91 -10.71 -1.51
CA PHE A 124 14.35 -10.85 -2.86
C PHE A 124 13.55 -12.13 -3.03
N TRP A 125 13.90 -13.22 -2.34
CA TRP A 125 13.05 -14.42 -2.26
C TRP A 125 11.72 -14.12 -1.57
N GLY A 126 11.75 -13.36 -0.47
CA GLY A 126 10.54 -12.86 0.19
C GLY A 126 9.66 -12.02 -0.74
N LEU A 127 10.26 -11.09 -1.50
CA LEU A 127 9.54 -10.30 -2.50
C LEU A 127 8.97 -11.17 -3.63
N GLY A 128 9.69 -12.20 -4.08
CA GLY A 128 9.18 -13.17 -5.05
C GLY A 128 7.92 -13.88 -4.54
N PHE A 129 7.90 -14.28 -3.27
CA PHE A 129 6.71 -14.88 -2.67
C PHE A 129 5.54 -13.89 -2.57
N VAL A 130 5.81 -12.63 -2.19
CA VAL A 130 4.80 -11.56 -2.19
C VAL A 130 4.26 -11.32 -3.61
N ALA A 131 5.10 -11.37 -4.64
CA ALA A 131 4.67 -11.20 -6.02
C ALA A 131 3.70 -12.31 -6.48
N VAL A 132 3.94 -13.55 -6.06
CA VAL A 132 3.03 -14.68 -6.32
C VAL A 132 1.68 -14.46 -5.63
N LEU A 133 1.69 -14.07 -4.35
CA LEU A 133 0.46 -13.80 -3.59
C LEU A 133 -0.36 -12.66 -4.22
N LEU A 134 0.28 -11.54 -4.53
CA LEU A 134 -0.38 -10.40 -5.18
C LEU A 134 -0.87 -10.76 -6.58
N GLY A 135 -0.09 -11.51 -7.36
CA GLY A 135 -0.49 -12.00 -8.68
C GLY A 135 -1.74 -12.88 -8.61
N TYR A 136 -1.81 -13.77 -7.62
CA TYR A 136 -3.00 -14.58 -7.35
C TYR A 136 -4.22 -13.70 -7.03
N GLN A 137 -4.09 -12.69 -6.16
CA GLN A 137 -5.18 -11.77 -5.82
C GLN A 137 -5.66 -11.00 -7.06
N VAL A 138 -4.75 -10.50 -7.90
CA VAL A 138 -5.08 -9.78 -9.14
C VAL A 138 -5.85 -10.68 -10.12
N ILE A 139 -5.46 -11.96 -10.25
CA ILE A 139 -6.18 -12.91 -11.10
C ILE A 139 -7.59 -13.16 -10.55
N LEU A 140 -7.73 -13.35 -9.25
CA LEU A 140 -9.03 -13.58 -8.61
C LEU A 140 -9.99 -12.40 -8.78
N LEU A 141 -9.46 -11.18 -8.73
CA LEU A 141 -10.23 -9.94 -8.95
C LEU A 141 -10.69 -9.74 -10.41
N ARG A 142 -10.24 -10.58 -11.36
CA ARG A 142 -10.77 -10.56 -12.74
C ARG A 142 -12.17 -11.12 -12.84
N SER A 143 -12.53 -12.00 -11.91
CA SER A 143 -13.90 -12.49 -11.72
C SER A 143 -14.63 -11.64 -10.67
N GLU A 144 -15.97 -11.72 -10.63
CA GLU A 144 -16.73 -11.11 -9.54
C GLU A 144 -16.36 -11.76 -8.21
N VAL A 145 -15.99 -10.92 -7.25
CA VAL A 145 -15.60 -11.32 -5.90
C VAL A 145 -16.67 -10.85 -4.93
N THR A 146 -17.10 -11.73 -4.03
CA THR A 146 -18.09 -11.37 -3.00
C THR A 146 -17.46 -10.48 -1.91
N SER A 147 -18.28 -9.72 -1.19
CA SER A 147 -17.79 -8.86 -0.09
C SER A 147 -17.00 -9.65 0.98
N SER A 148 -17.42 -10.88 1.29
CA SER A 148 -16.71 -11.74 2.25
C SER A 148 -15.34 -12.22 1.75
N GLN A 149 -15.24 -12.52 0.45
CA GLN A 149 -13.97 -12.85 -0.19
C GLN A 149 -13.05 -11.63 -0.24
N ALA A 150 -13.56 -10.46 -0.62
CA ALA A 150 -12.79 -9.22 -0.63
C ALA A 150 -12.19 -8.90 0.75
N PHE A 151 -12.98 -9.04 1.82
CA PHE A 151 -12.49 -8.89 3.19
C PHE A 151 -11.42 -9.92 3.58
N ALA A 152 -11.57 -11.18 3.14
CA ALA A 152 -10.56 -12.21 3.37
C ALA A 152 -9.24 -11.88 2.68
N LEU A 153 -9.28 -11.39 1.43
CA LEU A 153 -8.10 -10.94 0.69
C LEU A 153 -7.45 -9.74 1.37
N PHE A 154 -8.24 -8.75 1.81
CA PHE A 154 -7.74 -7.61 2.59
C PHE A 154 -6.96 -8.05 3.84
N LYS A 155 -7.51 -9.00 4.62
CA LYS A 155 -6.82 -9.53 5.82
C LYS A 155 -5.49 -10.23 5.50
N GLN A 156 -5.33 -10.79 4.31
CA GLN A 156 -4.05 -11.41 3.92
C GLN A 156 -2.91 -10.39 3.78
N HIS A 157 -3.21 -9.09 3.65
CA HIS A 157 -2.17 -8.06 3.59
C HIS A 157 -1.36 -7.95 4.88
N CYS A 158 -1.90 -8.36 6.03
CA CYS A 158 -1.10 -8.50 7.25
C CYS A 158 0.10 -9.43 7.02
N TRP A 159 -0.13 -10.58 6.37
CA TRP A 159 0.94 -11.54 6.05
C TRP A 159 1.91 -11.01 5.00
N ILE A 160 1.43 -10.27 4.00
CA ILE A 160 2.30 -9.61 3.02
C ILE A 160 3.29 -8.67 3.75
N GLY A 161 2.79 -7.86 4.68
CA GLY A 161 3.63 -7.00 5.51
C GLY A 161 4.64 -7.78 6.34
N THR A 162 4.21 -8.88 6.96
CA THR A 162 5.10 -9.77 7.72
C THR A 162 6.20 -10.36 6.85
N ILE A 163 5.89 -10.84 5.64
CA ILE A 163 6.87 -11.42 4.72
C ILE A 163 7.91 -10.37 4.31
N VAL A 164 7.47 -9.15 3.97
CA VAL A 164 8.39 -8.05 3.62
C VAL A 164 9.30 -7.72 4.81
N LEU A 165 8.75 -7.57 6.02
CA LEU A 165 9.51 -7.26 7.23
C LEU A 165 10.53 -8.36 7.57
N VAL A 166 10.10 -9.62 7.55
CA VAL A 166 10.97 -10.78 7.81
C VAL A 166 12.07 -10.87 6.75
N GLY A 167 11.72 -10.66 5.47
CA GLY A 167 12.68 -10.61 4.38
C GLY A 167 13.71 -9.48 4.57
N MET A 168 13.28 -8.30 5.02
CA MET A 168 14.20 -7.19 5.33
C MET A 168 15.14 -7.57 6.47
N PHE A 169 14.62 -8.16 7.55
CA PHE A 169 15.44 -8.59 8.69
C PHE A 169 16.51 -9.60 8.26
N PHE A 170 16.12 -10.70 7.61
CA PHE A 170 17.09 -11.71 7.17
C PHE A 170 18.02 -11.22 6.06
N GLY A 171 17.55 -10.32 5.19
CA GLY A 171 18.41 -9.70 4.17
C GLY A 171 19.43 -8.71 4.73
N THR A 172 19.37 -8.35 6.02
CA THR A 172 20.40 -7.53 6.68
C THR A 172 21.43 -8.33 7.47
N LEU A 173 21.21 -9.63 7.67
CA LEU A 173 22.13 -10.53 8.36
C LEU A 173 23.24 -11.00 7.43
#